data_AF-A0A8H6A393-F1
#
_entry.id   AF-A0A8H6A393-F1
#
_cell.length_a   1.000
_cell.length_b   1.000
_cell.length_c   1.000
_cell.angle_alpha   90.00
_cell.angle_beta   90.00
_cell.angle_gamma   90.00
#
_symmetry.space_group_name_H-M   'P 1'
#
loop_
_entity.id
_entity.type
_entity.pdbx_description
1 polymer ?
#
loop_
_entity_poly.entity_id
_entity_poly.type
_entity_poly.pdbx_seq_one_letter_code
_entity_poly.pdbx_strand_id
1 'polypeptide(L)' 'MRQADVSGFDTNTVKIRGHVSAGYGRIGKHRKHPGGRGMAGGQHHHRTNLD' A
#
# COMPACT_ATOMS: atom_id res chain seq x y z
N MET A 1 26.62 7.67 22.57
CA MET A 1 26.38 6.85 21.36
C MET A 1 24.96 7.15 20.84
N ARG A 2 24.80 8.21 20.03
CA ARG A 2 23.55 8.49 19.30
C ARG A 2 23.64 7.77 17.96
N GLN A 3 22.89 6.69 17.78
CA GLN A 3 22.87 5.94 16.52
C GLN A 3 21.70 6.45 15.65
N ALA A 4 22.09 6.96 14.48
CA ALA A 4 21.34 7.08 13.23
C ALA A 4 20.00 7.85 13.21
N ASP A 5 20.09 9.11 12.80
CA ASP A 5 19.03 9.88 12.14
C ASP A 5 19.50 10.32 10.74
N VAL A 6 19.90 9.35 9.92
CA VAL A 6 20.17 9.51 8.49
C VAL A 6 19.09 8.79 7.70
N SER A 7 18.20 9.55 7.04
CA SER A 7 17.38 9.22 5.84
C SER A 7 15.94 9.77 5.85
N GLY A 8 15.76 11.06 6.18
CA GLY A 8 14.45 11.73 6.00
C GLY A 8 13.97 11.85 4.54
N PHE A 9 14.85 11.61 3.56
CA PHE A 9 14.57 11.80 2.13
C PHE A 9 14.34 10.51 1.33
N ASP A 10 14.53 9.33 1.93
CA ASP A 10 14.46 8.04 1.20
C ASP A 10 13.11 7.33 1.23
N THR A 11 12.10 7.94 1.85
CA THR A 11 10.76 7.36 1.87
C THR A 11 10.19 7.27 0.45
N ASN A 12 9.53 6.15 0.13
CA ASN A 12 8.93 5.92 -1.19
C ASN A 12 8.00 7.07 -1.61
N THR A 13 7.36 7.73 -0.64
CA THR A 13 6.51 8.91 -0.84
C THR A 13 7.25 10.12 -1.39
N VAL A 14 8.52 10.32 -1.04
CA VAL A 14 9.38 11.39 -1.58
C VAL A 14 9.80 11.05 -3.00
N LYS A 15 10.19 9.79 -3.25
CA LYS A 15 10.67 9.28 -4.55
C LYS A 15 9.59 9.31 -5.64
N ILE A 16 8.33 9.08 -5.27
CA ILE A 16 7.20 9.05 -6.22
C ILE A 16 6.57 10.43 -6.46
N ARG A 17 7.08 11.52 -5.86
CA ARG A 17 6.60 12.88 -6.17
C ARG A 17 6.74 13.15 -7.67
N GLY A 18 5.73 13.79 -8.27
CA GLY A 18 5.66 14.01 -9.71
C GLY A 18 5.15 12.83 -10.54
N HIS A 19 5.02 11.62 -9.96
CA HIS A 19 4.43 10.48 -10.67
C HIS A 19 2.90 10.53 -10.59
N VAL A 20 2.24 10.42 -11.75
CA VAL A 20 0.78 10.60 -11.91
C VAL A 20 -0.07 9.71 -10.99
N SER A 21 0.39 8.48 -10.70
CA SER A 21 -0.39 7.50 -9.94
C SER A 21 0.26 7.06 -8.63
N ALA A 22 1.33 7.73 -8.18
CA ALA A 22 2.03 7.43 -6.93
C ALA A 22 2.38 5.93 -6.74
N GLY A 23 2.69 5.22 -7.83
CA GLY A 23 3.04 3.79 -7.80
C GLY A 23 1.88 2.79 -7.82
N TYR A 24 0.62 3.24 -7.87
CA TYR A 24 -0.56 2.36 -7.75
C TYR A 24 -1.25 1.96 -9.05
N GLY A 25 -0.57 2.19 -10.18
CA GLY A 25 -1.10 1.94 -11.52
C GLY A 25 -2.20 2.93 -11.95
N ARG A 26 -2.32 3.16 -13.26
CA ARG A 26 -3.25 4.15 -13.82
C ARG A 26 -4.72 3.70 -13.80
N ILE A 27 -4.96 2.41 -14.05
CA ILE A 27 -6.31 1.87 -14.28
C ILE A 27 -6.94 1.39 -12.97
N GLY A 28 -6.23 0.57 -12.20
CA GLY A 28 -6.74 -0.01 -10.96
C GLY A 28 -7.03 1.01 -9.86
N LYS A 29 -6.25 2.11 -9.83
CA LYS A 29 -6.31 3.24 -8.88
C LYS A 29 -6.23 2.83 -7.41
N HIS A 30 -5.86 3.78 -6.57
CA HIS A 30 -5.79 3.54 -5.14
C HIS A 30 -7.13 3.73 -4.45
N ARG A 31 -7.84 2.61 -4.24
CA ARG A 31 -9.16 2.58 -3.60
C ARG A 31 -9.00 2.24 -2.13
N LYS A 32 -9.76 2.90 -1.26
CA LYS A 32 -9.61 2.79 0.19
C LYS A 32 -9.80 1.37 0.72
N HIS A 33 -10.82 0.64 0.26
CA HIS A 33 -11.10 -0.74 0.68
C HIS A 33 -11.78 -1.54 -0.46
N PRO A 34 -11.04 -2.11 -1.42
CA PRO A 34 -11.64 -2.82 -2.56
C PRO A 34 -12.24 -4.20 -2.20
N GLY A 35 -11.76 -4.87 -1.14
CA GLY A 35 -12.19 -6.22 -0.74
C GLY A 35 -12.87 -6.29 0.64
N GLY A 36 -13.20 -5.15 1.24
CA GLY A 36 -13.68 -5.05 2.63
C GLY A 36 -12.61 -4.60 3.61
N ARG A 37 -12.92 -4.64 4.91
CA ARG A 37 -12.04 -4.25 6.01
C ARG A 37 -11.66 -5.47 6.85
N GLY A 38 -10.42 -5.54 7.33
CA GLY A 38 -9.96 -6.66 8.16
C GLY A 38 -10.09 -8.01 7.44
N MET A 39 -10.59 -9.04 8.12
CA MET A 39 -10.79 -10.40 7.58
C MET A 39 -12.15 -10.59 6.88
N ALA A 40 -12.81 -9.51 6.45
CA ALA A 40 -14.08 -9.61 5.73
C ALA A 40 -13.94 -10.46 4.46
N GLY A 41 -14.95 -11.30 4.17
CA GLY A 41 -14.96 -12.15 2.98
C GLY A 41 -14.18 -13.46 3.09
N GLY A 42 -13.69 -13.82 4.29
CA GLY A 42 -12.82 -14.98 4.51
C GLY A 42 -13.34 -16.33 4.03
N GLN A 43 -14.66 -16.54 3.95
CA GLN A 43 -15.25 -17.78 3.41
C GLN A 43 -15.84 -17.62 2.01
N HIS A 44 -15.88 -16.38 1.50
CA HIS A 44 -16.49 -16.05 0.22
C HIS A 44 -15.38 -15.73 -0.78
N HIS A 45 -15.05 -14.45 -0.97
CA HIS A 45 -14.07 -14.00 -1.96
C HIS A 45 -12.61 -13.98 -1.46
N HIS A 46 -12.36 -14.18 -0.16
CA HIS A 46 -11.01 -14.37 0.40
C HIS A 46 -10.75 -15.82 0.86
N ARG A 47 -11.62 -16.76 0.49
CA ARG A 47 -11.51 -18.18 0.88
C ARG A 47 -10.15 -18.77 0.54
N THR A 48 -9.66 -18.56 -0.67
CA THR A 48 -8.36 -19.08 -1.14
C THR A 48 -7.15 -18.50 -0.40
N ASN A 49 -7.30 -17.37 0.28
CA ASN A 49 -6.19 -16.76 1.03
C ASN A 49 -6.15 -17.23 2.50
N LEU A 50 -7.19 -17.96 2.96
CA LEU A 50 -7.32 -18.46 4.33
C LEU A 50 -7.44 -20.00 4.39
N ASP A 51 -7.75 -20.64 3.27
CA ASP A 51 -7.48 -22.06 3.02
C ASP A 51 -5.97 -22.30 3.01
#